data_AF-A0A2W0A3B5-F1
#
_entry.id   AF-A0A2W0A3B5-F1
#
_cell.length_a   1.000
_cell.length_b   1.000
_cell.length_c   1.000
_cell.angle_alpha   90.00
_cell.angle_beta   90.00
_cell.angle_gamma   90.00
#
_symmetry.space_group_name_H-M   'P 1'
#
loop_
_entity.id
_entity.type
_entity.pdbx_description
1 polymer ?
#
loop_
_entity_poly.entity_id
_entity_poly.type
_entity_poly.pdbx_seq_one_letter_code
_entity_poly.pdbx_strand_id
1 'polypeptide(L)'
;MGKCAICCIGGHGWALKNRAALIPTREQLDKAAGTVAAAEARLAGKIRVDSVLPDYYARYPKACMSGWGRRVMLIEPSGRTLPCHAAGVIPGLAFENVRDHSLEWLWRESSAFQRFRGEDWMPEPCRSCERRTEDFGGCRCQAFLLTGDANATDPACSLAPAHHLVEDVLRETNSGEAPTLRPMHASSRQFRDPTGDFWAYRVNPE
;
A
#
# COMPACT_ATOMS: atom_id res chain seq x y z
N MET A 1 25.64 11.77 3.31
CA MET A 1 24.41 12.41 3.84
C MET A 1 23.47 11.30 4.28
N GLY A 2 23.06 11.28 5.56
CA GLY A 2 22.19 10.22 6.09
C GLY A 2 20.73 10.37 5.61
N LYS A 3 19.95 9.29 5.62
CA LYS A 3 18.50 9.33 5.35
C LYS A 3 17.74 8.67 6.51
N CYS A 4 16.70 9.33 6.98
CA CYS A 4 15.76 8.78 7.96
C CYS A 4 14.36 8.78 7.33
N ALA A 5 13.71 7.62 7.29
CA ALA A 5 12.38 7.47 6.70
C ALA A 5 11.37 7.07 7.80
N ILE A 6 10.28 7.81 7.89
CA ILE A 6 9.16 7.53 8.79
C ILE A 6 7.94 7.24 7.92
N CYS A 7 7.35 6.06 8.08
CA CYS A 7 6.24 5.61 7.25
C CYS A 7 5.13 5.02 8.11
N CYS A 8 3.90 5.50 7.93
CA CYS A 8 2.74 4.83 8.49
C CYS A 8 2.56 3.46 7.82
N ILE A 9 2.03 2.49 8.58
CA ILE A 9 1.90 1.12 8.11
C ILE A 9 0.99 1.05 6.86
N GLY A 10 1.44 0.34 5.83
CA GLY A 10 0.66 0.13 4.61
C GLY A 10 -0.54 -0.79 4.86
N GLY A 11 -1.74 -0.35 4.47
CA GLY A 11 -3.02 -1.00 4.80
C GLY A 11 -3.35 -2.27 3.99
N HIS A 12 -2.63 -3.37 4.22
CA HIS A 12 -2.98 -4.69 3.68
C HIS A 12 -2.82 -5.78 4.76
N GLY A 13 -3.52 -6.92 4.61
CA GLY A 13 -3.41 -8.04 5.55
C GLY A 13 -3.92 -7.71 6.96
N TRP A 14 -3.10 -7.93 7.99
CA TRP A 14 -3.46 -7.68 9.40
C TRP A 14 -3.73 -6.20 9.69
N ALA A 15 -2.94 -5.30 9.08
CA ALA A 15 -3.05 -3.87 9.32
C ALA A 15 -4.40 -3.30 8.86
N LEU A 16 -4.93 -3.79 7.72
CA LEU A 16 -6.24 -3.38 7.24
C LEU A 16 -7.38 -3.81 8.17
N LYS A 17 -7.29 -5.04 8.72
CA LYS A 17 -8.32 -5.57 9.65
C LYS A 17 -8.33 -4.81 10.98
N ASN A 18 -7.19 -4.28 11.40
CA ASN A 18 -7.02 -3.52 12.64
C ASN A 18 -6.88 -2.02 12.38
N ARG A 19 -7.35 -1.53 11.23
CA ARG A 19 -7.11 -0.15 10.77
C ARG A 19 -7.60 0.92 11.74
N ALA A 20 -8.73 0.69 12.42
CA ALA A 20 -9.23 1.61 13.44
C ALA A 20 -8.21 1.83 14.58
N ALA A 21 -7.36 0.84 14.86
CA ALA A 21 -6.34 0.89 15.91
C ALA A 21 -4.98 1.42 15.43
N LEU A 22 -4.73 1.38 14.12
CA LEU A 22 -3.41 1.60 13.53
C LEU A 22 -3.33 2.88 12.69
N ILE A 23 -4.48 3.40 12.24
CA ILE A 23 -4.55 4.71 11.61
C ILE A 23 -4.38 5.76 12.72
N PRO A 24 -3.43 6.69 12.59
CA PRO A 24 -3.24 7.74 13.57
C PRO A 24 -4.44 8.70 13.56
N THR A 25 -4.79 9.21 14.73
CA THR A 25 -5.79 10.28 14.85
C THR A 25 -5.28 11.59 14.24
N ARG A 26 -6.19 12.55 14.01
CA ARG A 26 -5.81 13.87 13.48
C ARG A 26 -4.80 14.57 14.39
N GLU A 27 -5.03 14.53 15.70
CA GLU A 27 -4.14 15.13 16.69
C GLU A 27 -2.74 14.48 16.67
N GLN A 28 -2.68 13.15 16.54
CA GLN A 28 -1.41 12.43 16.43
C GLN A 28 -0.64 12.83 15.16
N LEU A 29 -1.34 13.01 14.03
CA LEU A 29 -0.74 13.48 12.78
C LEU A 29 -0.22 14.91 12.89
N ASP A 30 -1.00 15.83 13.46
CA ASP A 30 -0.59 17.23 13.62
C ASP A 30 0.65 17.33 14.54
N LYS A 31 0.69 16.54 15.62
CA LYS A 31 1.86 16.42 16.50
C LYS A 31 3.09 15.82 15.78
N ALA A 32 2.87 14.77 15.00
CA ALA A 32 3.93 14.12 14.23
C ALA A 32 4.50 15.07 13.17
N ALA A 33 3.64 15.82 12.47
CA ALA A 33 4.06 16.82 11.47
C ALA A 33 4.95 17.90 12.09
N GLY A 34 4.56 18.45 13.25
CA GLY A 34 5.40 19.40 13.99
C GLY A 34 6.75 18.82 14.40
N THR A 35 6.78 17.56 14.83
CA THR A 35 8.01 16.86 15.22
C THR A 35 8.94 16.62 14.03
N VAL A 36 8.39 16.21 12.88
CA VAL A 36 9.14 16.01 11.64
C VAL A 36 9.72 17.33 11.14
N ALA A 37 8.93 18.40 11.10
CA ALA A 37 9.41 19.72 10.68
C ALA A 37 10.55 20.24 11.56
N ALA A 38 10.44 20.08 12.89
CA ALA A 38 11.52 20.43 13.81
C ALA A 38 12.79 19.58 13.59
N ALA A 39 12.63 18.30 13.27
CA ALA A 39 13.75 17.41 12.95
C ALA A 39 14.41 17.76 11.61
N GLU A 40 13.64 18.09 10.58
CA GLU A 40 14.12 18.56 9.28
C GLU A 40 14.97 19.82 9.44
N ALA A 41 14.47 20.82 10.17
CA ALA A 41 15.21 22.06 10.43
C ALA A 41 16.52 21.80 11.18
N ARG A 42 16.47 20.98 12.25
CA ARG A 42 17.64 20.65 13.07
C ARG A 42 18.72 19.85 12.31
N LEU A 43 18.30 19.05 11.33
CA LEU A 43 19.17 18.13 10.60
C LEU A 43 19.51 18.59 9.17
N ALA A 44 19.09 19.80 8.79
CA ALA A 44 19.36 20.38 7.48
C ALA A 44 20.84 20.29 7.10
N GLY A 45 21.11 19.85 5.87
CA GLY A 45 22.47 19.65 5.34
C GLY A 45 23.20 18.41 5.86
N LYS A 46 22.67 17.68 6.85
CA LYS A 46 23.28 16.47 7.43
C LYS A 46 22.49 15.21 7.12
N ILE A 47 21.19 15.23 7.40
CA ILE A 47 20.29 14.10 7.22
C ILE A 47 19.03 14.59 6.51
N ARG A 48 18.62 13.87 5.47
CA ARG A 48 17.29 14.05 4.87
C ARG A 48 16.28 13.22 5.65
N VAL A 49 15.24 13.88 6.15
CA VAL A 49 14.10 13.21 6.77
C VAL A 49 13.02 13.10 5.69
N ASP A 50 12.54 11.89 5.44
CA ASP A 50 11.45 11.61 4.51
C ASP A 50 10.27 11.06 5.34
N SER A 51 9.12 11.74 5.32
CA SER A 51 7.92 11.32 6.08
C SER A 51 6.76 11.00 5.13
N VAL A 52 6.12 9.85 5.35
CA VAL A 52 4.96 9.39 4.57
C VAL A 52 3.74 9.32 5.49
N LEU A 53 2.83 10.27 5.30
CA LEU A 53 1.56 10.36 6.00
C LEU A 53 0.48 9.50 5.32
N PRO A 54 -0.52 9.00 6.08
CA PRO A 54 -1.61 8.22 5.51
C PRO A 54 -2.47 9.10 4.61
N ASP A 55 -2.90 8.55 3.47
CA ASP A 55 -3.72 9.28 2.49
C ASP A 55 -5.17 9.51 2.95
N TYR A 56 -5.58 8.95 4.11
CA TYR A 56 -6.96 9.04 4.62
C TYR A 56 -7.39 10.49 4.89
N TYR A 57 -6.47 11.35 5.32
CA TYR A 57 -6.77 12.77 5.59
C TYR A 57 -6.51 13.67 4.37
N ALA A 58 -6.05 13.12 3.25
CA ALA A 58 -5.82 13.86 2.02
C ALA A 58 -7.10 13.95 1.19
N ARG A 59 -7.26 15.04 0.43
CA ARG A 59 -8.40 15.20 -0.49
C ARG A 59 -8.29 14.30 -1.73
N TYR A 60 -7.07 14.11 -2.23
CA TYR A 60 -6.76 13.32 -3.40
C TYR A 60 -5.64 12.33 -3.08
N PRO A 61 -5.68 11.10 -3.61
CA PRO A 61 -4.66 10.10 -3.34
C PRO A 61 -3.34 10.44 -4.04
N LYS A 62 -2.24 9.88 -3.55
CA LYS A 62 -0.96 9.90 -4.28
C LYS A 62 -0.92 8.77 -5.31
N ALA A 63 -0.08 8.92 -6.32
CA ALA A 63 0.22 7.83 -7.25
C ALA A 63 0.89 6.66 -6.51
N CYS A 64 0.14 5.58 -6.25
CA CYS A 64 0.65 4.38 -5.59
C CYS A 64 1.83 3.80 -6.37
N MET A 65 3.02 3.74 -5.75
CA MET A 65 4.25 3.31 -6.41
C MET A 65 4.55 4.04 -7.73
N SER A 66 4.12 5.31 -7.85
CA SER A 66 4.18 6.12 -9.08
C SER A 66 3.34 5.62 -10.27
N GLY A 67 2.29 4.85 -9.99
CA GLY A 67 1.40 4.26 -10.99
C GLY A 67 1.66 2.77 -11.20
N TRP A 68 0.58 2.00 -11.39
CA TRP A 68 0.63 0.55 -11.55
C TRP A 68 1.52 0.14 -12.72
N GLY A 69 2.52 -0.70 -12.44
CA GLY A 69 3.45 -1.18 -13.46
C GLY A 69 4.17 -0.06 -14.21
N ARG A 70 4.33 1.15 -13.63
CA ARG A 70 4.94 2.30 -14.35
C ARG A 70 6.41 2.51 -14.01
N ARG A 71 6.81 2.23 -12.77
CA ARG A 71 8.21 2.42 -12.32
C ARG A 71 8.83 1.20 -11.62
N VAL A 72 8.02 0.32 -11.05
CA VAL A 72 8.51 -0.75 -10.17
C VAL A 72 8.03 -2.10 -10.66
N MET A 73 8.95 -3.06 -10.66
CA MET A 73 8.71 -4.49 -10.77
C MET A 73 9.26 -5.14 -9.51
N LEU A 74 8.47 -5.99 -8.88
CA LEU A 74 8.88 -6.81 -7.74
C LEU A 74 9.01 -8.26 -8.18
N ILE A 75 10.06 -8.94 -7.73
CA ILE A 75 10.30 -10.36 -8.01
C ILE A 75 10.28 -11.08 -6.66
N GLU A 76 9.31 -11.99 -6.48
CA GLU A 76 9.25 -12.85 -5.29
C GLU A 76 10.38 -13.88 -5.30
N PRO A 77 10.75 -14.48 -4.14
CA PRO A 77 11.75 -15.54 -4.08
C PRO A 77 11.42 -16.75 -4.98
N SER A 78 10.13 -17.01 -5.22
CA SER A 78 9.66 -18.03 -6.16
C SER A 78 9.91 -17.68 -7.63
N GLY A 79 10.33 -16.46 -7.94
CA GLY A 79 10.55 -15.92 -9.28
C GLY A 79 9.33 -15.27 -9.93
N ARG A 80 8.17 -15.28 -9.27
CA ARG A 80 6.95 -14.57 -9.72
C ARG A 80 7.20 -13.06 -9.76
N THR A 81 6.67 -12.40 -10.78
CA THR A 81 6.80 -10.95 -10.96
C THR A 81 5.50 -10.21 -10.68
N LEU A 82 5.58 -9.11 -9.94
CA LEU A 82 4.43 -8.33 -9.52
C LEU A 82 4.62 -6.83 -9.82
N PRO A 83 3.56 -6.13 -10.25
CA PRO A 83 3.59 -4.69 -10.49
C PRO A 83 3.60 -3.85 -9.20
N CYS A 84 3.22 -4.44 -8.08
CA CYS A 84 3.37 -3.85 -6.75
C CYS A 84 3.43 -4.97 -5.69
N HIS A 85 3.96 -4.65 -4.49
CA HIS A 85 4.12 -5.63 -3.41
C HIS A 85 2.79 -6.28 -2.97
N ALA A 86 1.68 -5.54 -3.04
CA ALA A 86 0.37 -6.03 -2.60
C ALA A 86 -0.49 -6.58 -3.75
N ALA A 87 0.01 -6.68 -4.98
CA ALA A 87 -0.80 -7.04 -6.15
C ALA A 87 -1.50 -8.39 -5.98
N GLY A 88 -0.90 -9.33 -5.23
CA GLY A 88 -1.46 -10.65 -4.95
C GLY A 88 -2.79 -10.65 -4.19
N VAL A 89 -3.24 -9.53 -3.61
CA VAL A 89 -4.57 -9.46 -2.98
C VAL A 89 -5.70 -9.38 -4.00
N ILE A 90 -5.40 -8.97 -5.24
CA ILE A 90 -6.41 -8.80 -6.28
C ILE A 90 -6.65 -10.16 -6.96
N PRO A 91 -7.87 -10.71 -6.89
CA PRO A 91 -8.17 -12.00 -7.51
C PRO A 91 -8.15 -11.88 -9.04
N GLY A 92 -7.84 -13.00 -9.70
CA GLY A 92 -7.86 -13.08 -11.17
C GLY A 92 -6.64 -12.50 -11.87
N LEU A 93 -5.62 -12.01 -11.14
CA LEU A 93 -4.32 -11.69 -11.73
C LEU A 93 -3.43 -12.95 -11.81
N ALA A 94 -2.89 -13.20 -13.00
CA ALA A 94 -1.84 -14.19 -13.21
C ALA A 94 -0.47 -13.49 -13.12
N PHE A 95 0.46 -14.05 -12.35
CA PHE A 95 1.81 -13.51 -12.17
C PHE A 95 2.82 -14.46 -12.78
N GLU A 96 3.42 -14.04 -13.89
CA GLU A 96 4.38 -14.81 -14.66
C GLU A 96 5.77 -14.82 -14.01
N ASN A 97 6.56 -15.86 -14.30
CA ASN A 97 7.85 -16.11 -13.66
C ASN A 97 9.03 -15.66 -14.54
N VAL A 98 10.08 -15.14 -13.90
CA VAL A 98 11.34 -14.76 -14.57
C VAL A 98 12.11 -15.94 -15.17
N ARG A 99 11.80 -17.18 -14.77
CA ARG A 99 12.37 -18.39 -15.37
C ARG A 99 11.78 -18.72 -16.73
N ASP A 100 10.56 -18.27 -16.99
CA ASP A 100 9.80 -18.63 -18.19
C ASP A 100 9.80 -17.51 -19.23
N HIS A 101 9.97 -16.25 -18.80
CA HIS A 101 9.94 -15.07 -19.67
C HIS A 101 11.06 -14.07 -19.32
N SER A 102 11.50 -13.29 -20.32
CA SER A 102 12.46 -12.20 -20.09
C SER A 102 11.83 -11.05 -19.28
N LEU A 103 12.65 -10.30 -18.53
CA LEU A 103 12.17 -9.14 -17.76
C LEU A 103 11.51 -8.07 -18.65
N GLU A 104 12.00 -7.90 -19.88
CA GLU A 104 11.38 -6.97 -20.82
C GLU A 104 9.97 -7.43 -21.22
N TRP A 105 9.80 -8.71 -21.55
CA TRP A 105 8.49 -9.26 -21.88
C TRP A 105 7.55 -9.18 -20.68
N LEU A 106 8.02 -9.54 -19.48
CA LEU A 106 7.23 -9.43 -18.25
C LEU A 106 6.81 -7.98 -18.00
N TRP A 107 7.70 -7.02 -18.23
CA TRP A 107 7.36 -5.62 -18.08
C TRP A 107 6.37 -5.13 -19.12
N ARG A 108 6.55 -5.46 -20.39
CA ARG A 108 5.79 -4.87 -21.53
C ARG A 108 4.52 -5.63 -21.88
N GLU A 109 4.49 -6.94 -21.68
CA GLU A 109 3.45 -7.79 -22.26
C GLU A 109 2.63 -8.57 -21.22
N SER A 110 3.15 -8.74 -19.99
CA SER A 110 2.42 -9.54 -18.98
C SER A 110 1.06 -8.96 -18.64
N SER A 111 0.11 -9.87 -18.44
CA SER A 111 -1.29 -9.52 -18.18
C SER A 111 -1.45 -8.73 -16.88
N ALA A 112 -0.72 -9.11 -15.82
CA ALA A 112 -0.76 -8.42 -14.54
C ALA A 112 -0.23 -6.98 -14.62
N PHE A 113 0.85 -6.73 -15.37
CA PHE A 113 1.38 -5.37 -15.51
C PHE A 113 0.47 -4.50 -16.37
N GLN A 114 -0.13 -5.05 -17.42
CA GLN A 114 -1.02 -4.30 -18.31
C GLN A 114 -2.39 -4.00 -17.69
N ARG A 115 -2.88 -4.83 -16.75
CA ARG A 115 -4.25 -4.74 -16.25
C ARG A 115 -4.72 -3.34 -15.83
N PHE A 116 -3.87 -2.59 -15.12
CA PHE A 116 -4.16 -1.24 -14.64
C PHE A 116 -3.12 -0.21 -15.08
N ARG A 117 -2.38 -0.51 -16.17
CA ARG A 117 -1.40 0.43 -16.72
C ARG A 117 -2.10 1.41 -17.65
N GLY A 118 -1.66 2.67 -17.61
CA GLY A 118 -2.27 3.74 -18.40
C GLY A 118 -3.62 4.17 -17.84
N GLU A 119 -4.47 4.73 -18.69
CA GLU A 119 -5.74 5.37 -18.32
C GLU A 119 -6.98 4.63 -18.84
N ASP A 120 -6.82 3.72 -19.80
CA ASP A 120 -7.94 3.13 -20.55
C ASP A 120 -8.87 2.27 -19.69
N TRP A 121 -8.36 1.70 -18.61
CA TRP A 121 -9.10 0.87 -17.66
C TRP A 121 -9.95 1.69 -16.68
N MET A 122 -9.69 2.98 -16.53
CA MET A 122 -10.25 3.79 -15.44
C MET A 122 -11.78 3.93 -15.55
N PRO A 123 -12.54 3.77 -14.45
CA PRO A 123 -13.97 4.08 -14.45
C PRO A 123 -14.19 5.59 -14.26
N GLU A 124 -15.44 6.03 -14.34
CA GLU A 124 -15.82 7.34 -13.81
C GLU A 124 -15.73 7.36 -12.26
N PRO A 125 -15.35 8.50 -11.64
CA PRO A 125 -15.02 9.79 -12.26
C PRO A 125 -13.58 9.90 -12.82
N CYS A 126 -12.71 8.91 -12.59
CA CYS A 126 -11.30 8.98 -12.99
C CYS A 126 -11.10 9.17 -14.50
N ARG A 127 -11.92 8.51 -15.33
CA ARG A 127 -11.83 8.58 -16.79
C ARG A 127 -11.96 10.01 -17.33
N SER A 128 -12.86 10.81 -16.76
CA SER A 128 -13.05 12.22 -17.14
C SER A 128 -12.26 13.22 -16.26
N CYS A 129 -11.60 12.76 -15.20
CA CYS A 129 -10.87 13.61 -14.26
C CYS A 129 -9.57 14.17 -14.87
N GLU A 130 -9.26 15.44 -14.56
CA GLU A 130 -8.01 16.09 -14.97
C GLU A 130 -6.77 15.46 -14.31
N ARG A 131 -6.92 14.91 -13.09
CA ARG A 131 -5.81 14.37 -12.28
C ARG A 131 -5.41 12.93 -12.63
N ARG A 132 -6.11 12.28 -13.57
CA ARG A 132 -5.91 10.87 -13.91
C ARG A 132 -4.49 10.52 -14.37
N THR A 133 -3.75 11.50 -14.89
CA THR A 133 -2.34 11.35 -15.31
C THR A 133 -1.33 11.65 -14.18
N GLU A 134 -1.80 12.23 -13.07
CA GLU A 134 -0.99 12.57 -11.90
C GLU A 134 -1.00 11.44 -10.88
N ASP A 135 -2.20 10.98 -10.49
CA ASP A 135 -2.39 9.99 -9.42
C ASP A 135 -2.70 8.58 -9.93
N PHE A 136 -3.01 8.43 -11.23
CA PHE A 136 -3.36 7.17 -11.88
C PHE A 136 -4.52 6.44 -11.19
N GLY A 137 -5.47 7.22 -10.62
CA GLY A 137 -6.61 6.69 -9.89
C GLY A 137 -6.27 6.20 -8.47
N GLY A 138 -5.04 6.37 -7.99
CA GLY A 138 -4.63 5.93 -6.65
C GLY A 138 -4.27 4.44 -6.56
N CYS A 139 -4.43 3.84 -5.39
CA CYS A 139 -4.01 2.48 -5.09
C CYS A 139 -5.08 1.44 -5.47
N ARG A 140 -4.75 0.54 -6.42
CA ARG A 140 -5.67 -0.52 -6.89
C ARG A 140 -5.93 -1.58 -5.81
N CYS A 141 -4.91 -1.90 -5.01
CA CYS A 141 -5.04 -2.85 -3.92
C CYS A 141 -5.94 -2.29 -2.80
N GLN A 142 -5.83 -0.99 -2.50
CA GLN A 142 -6.70 -0.33 -1.53
C GLN A 142 -8.14 -0.24 -2.04
N ALA A 143 -8.34 0.13 -3.31
CA ALA A 143 -9.65 0.13 -3.94
C ALA A 143 -10.32 -1.24 -3.77
N PHE A 144 -9.64 -2.32 -4.17
CA PHE A 144 -10.15 -3.68 -3.99
C PHE A 144 -10.44 -4.04 -2.53
N LEU A 145 -9.53 -3.72 -1.60
CA LEU A 145 -9.67 -4.09 -0.20
C LEU A 145 -10.82 -3.36 0.52
N LEU A 146 -11.18 -2.16 0.08
CA LEU A 146 -12.26 -1.37 0.66
C LEU A 146 -13.59 -1.61 -0.05
N THR A 147 -13.60 -1.72 -1.38
CA THR A 147 -14.83 -1.80 -2.18
C THR A 147 -15.16 -3.20 -2.69
N GLY A 148 -14.19 -4.12 -2.68
CA GLY A 148 -14.28 -5.40 -3.37
C GLY A 148 -14.01 -5.34 -4.88
N ASP A 149 -13.76 -4.16 -5.46
CA ASP A 149 -13.49 -3.97 -6.89
C ASP A 149 -12.17 -3.21 -7.11
N ALA A 150 -11.22 -3.86 -7.76
CA ALA A 150 -9.92 -3.27 -8.10
C ALA A 150 -10.00 -2.21 -9.20
N ASN A 151 -11.08 -2.20 -10.01
CA ASN A 151 -11.30 -1.17 -11.01
C ASN A 151 -11.85 0.12 -10.38
N ALA A 152 -12.48 0.05 -9.20
CA ALA A 152 -13.08 1.21 -8.55
C ALA A 152 -12.07 2.35 -8.31
N THR A 153 -12.57 3.58 -8.30
CA THR A 153 -11.78 4.75 -7.85
C THR A 153 -11.32 4.52 -6.42
N ASP A 154 -10.05 4.83 -6.11
CA ASP A 154 -9.53 4.67 -4.74
C ASP A 154 -10.38 5.48 -3.75
N PRO A 155 -10.99 4.85 -2.73
CA PRO A 155 -11.81 5.53 -1.74
C PRO A 155 -11.11 6.65 -0.96
N ALA A 156 -9.78 6.72 -0.95
CA ALA A 156 -9.07 7.87 -0.39
C ALA A 156 -9.33 9.17 -1.17
N CYS A 157 -9.76 9.09 -2.43
CA CYS A 157 -10.16 10.27 -3.20
C CYS A 157 -11.51 10.79 -2.74
N SER A 158 -11.62 12.09 -2.47
CA SER A 158 -12.88 12.73 -2.09
C SER A 158 -13.96 12.68 -3.18
N LEU A 159 -13.58 12.37 -4.43
CA LEU A 159 -14.50 12.22 -5.56
C LEU A 159 -14.97 10.77 -5.75
N ALA A 160 -14.41 9.81 -5.01
CA ALA A 160 -14.81 8.42 -5.13
C ALA A 160 -16.25 8.24 -4.61
N PRO A 161 -17.13 7.52 -5.33
CA PRO A 161 -18.46 7.18 -4.82
C PRO A 161 -18.41 6.43 -3.48
N ALA A 162 -17.33 5.66 -3.27
CA ALA A 162 -17.08 4.91 -2.05
C ALA A 162 -16.26 5.68 -0.98
N HIS A 163 -16.09 7.01 -1.12
CA HIS A 163 -15.30 7.81 -0.17
C HIS A 163 -15.80 7.70 1.29
N HIS A 164 -17.12 7.50 1.46
CA HIS A 164 -17.74 7.29 2.78
C HIS A 164 -17.08 6.16 3.59
N LEU A 165 -16.52 5.13 2.94
CA LEU A 165 -15.80 4.04 3.63
C LEU A 165 -14.55 4.53 4.37
N VAL A 166 -13.88 5.55 3.84
CA VAL A 166 -12.72 6.20 4.48
C VAL A 166 -13.20 7.14 5.58
N GLU A 167 -14.25 7.91 5.33
CA GLU A 167 -14.85 8.81 6.32
C GLU A 167 -15.31 8.05 7.57
N ASP A 168 -15.92 6.88 7.42
CA ASP A 168 -16.38 6.07 8.54
C ASP A 168 -15.21 5.55 9.38
N VAL A 169 -14.13 5.08 8.74
CA VAL A 169 -12.91 4.68 9.44
C VAL A 169 -12.29 5.86 10.20
N LEU A 170 -12.28 7.05 9.60
CA LEU A 170 -11.80 8.25 10.27
C LEU A 170 -12.70 8.65 11.44
N ARG A 171 -14.02 8.52 11.30
CA ARG A 171 -14.97 8.81 12.38
C ARG A 171 -14.72 7.91 13.59
N GLU A 172 -14.56 6.60 13.36
CA GLU A 172 -14.21 5.62 14.38
C GLU A 172 -12.83 5.89 14.99
N THR A 173 -11.83 6.21 14.17
CA THR A 173 -10.46 6.46 14.66
C THR A 173 -10.40 7.72 15.52
N ASN A 174 -11.14 8.76 15.14
CA ASN A 174 -11.14 10.05 15.85
C ASN A 174 -12.16 10.13 17.01
N SER A 175 -13.02 9.13 17.20
CA SER A 175 -14.00 9.14 18.32
C SER A 175 -13.35 8.88 19.68
N GLY A 176 -12.07 8.49 19.72
CA GLY A 176 -11.29 8.31 20.95
C GLY A 176 -11.62 7.02 21.70
N GLU A 177 -12.49 6.17 21.17
CA GLU A 177 -12.80 4.86 21.72
C GLU A 177 -11.72 3.88 21.29
N ALA A 178 -10.88 3.41 22.24
CA ALA A 178 -9.77 2.52 21.93
C ALA A 178 -10.32 1.21 21.32
N PRO A 179 -10.03 0.92 20.04
CA PRO A 179 -10.54 -0.29 19.42
C PRO A 179 -9.92 -1.51 20.09
N THR A 180 -10.76 -2.47 20.44
CA THR A 180 -10.31 -3.77 20.95
C THR A 180 -9.55 -4.47 19.84
N LEU A 181 -8.21 -4.49 19.92
CA LEU A 181 -7.38 -5.27 19.01
C LEU A 181 -7.85 -6.73 19.08
N ARG A 182 -8.37 -7.25 17.97
CA ARG A 182 -8.75 -8.66 17.91
C ARG A 182 -7.47 -9.49 17.88
N PRO A 183 -7.20 -10.34 18.89
CA PRO A 183 -6.07 -11.26 18.83
C PRO A 183 -6.28 -12.16 17.61
N MET A 184 -5.33 -12.14 16.66
CA MET A 184 -5.25 -13.26 15.75
C MET A 184 -4.54 -14.39 16.49
N HIS A 185 -5.21 -15.51 16.67
CA HIS A 185 -4.48 -16.77 16.78
C HIS A 185 -3.66 -16.89 15.50
N ALA A 186 -2.33 -16.79 15.62
CA ALA A 186 -1.44 -17.18 14.55
C ALA A 186 -1.78 -18.64 14.23
N SER A 187 -2.55 -18.85 13.17
CA SER A 187 -2.79 -20.19 12.64
C SER A 187 -1.45 -20.66 12.08
N SER A 188 -0.64 -21.26 12.94
CA SER A 188 0.57 -22.01 12.58
C SER A 188 0.29 -23.16 11.59
N ARG A 189 -0.98 -23.43 11.29
CA ARG A 189 -1.42 -24.50 10.39
C ARG A 189 -1.11 -24.28 8.91
N GLN A 190 -0.66 -23.09 8.48
CA GLN A 190 -0.28 -22.83 7.09
C GLN A 190 1.22 -23.02 6.79
N PHE A 191 2.04 -23.35 7.79
CA PHE A 191 3.48 -23.63 7.64
C PHE A 191 3.85 -25.07 8.04
N ARG A 192 3.04 -26.06 7.68
CA ARG A 192 3.48 -27.47 7.69
C ARG A 192 3.77 -27.92 6.26
N ASP A 193 4.96 -27.60 5.79
CA ASP A 193 5.67 -28.48 4.86
C ASP A 193 6.21 -29.66 5.69
N PRO A 194 5.98 -30.93 5.28
CA PRO A 194 6.46 -32.11 5.99
C PRO A 194 7.98 -32.31 5.96
N THR A 195 8.73 -31.49 5.21
CA THR A 195 10.19 -31.55 5.16
C THR A 195 10.80 -30.50 6.10
N GLY A 196 10.86 -30.86 7.39
CA GLY A 196 11.36 -30.00 8.45
C GLY A 196 12.82 -29.58 8.28
N ASP A 197 13.04 -28.48 7.59
CA ASP A 197 14.14 -27.53 7.80
C ASP A 197 13.95 -26.33 6.85
N PHE A 198 13.38 -25.22 7.35
CA PHE A 198 13.32 -23.99 6.53
C PHE A 198 13.58 -22.67 7.26
N TRP A 199 13.66 -22.63 8.60
CA TRP A 199 13.99 -21.39 9.32
C TRP A 199 14.74 -21.65 10.63
N ALA A 200 15.94 -22.23 10.55
CA ALA A 200 16.91 -22.05 11.63
C ALA A 200 17.44 -20.61 11.54
N TYR A 201 16.84 -19.70 12.31
CA TYR A 201 17.44 -18.39 12.58
C TYR A 201 18.87 -18.62 13.07
N ARG A 202 19.88 -18.11 12.35
CA ARG A 202 21.25 -18.09 12.87
C ARG A 202 21.24 -17.28 14.16
N VAL A 203 21.55 -17.94 15.28
CA VAL A 203 21.92 -17.26 16.52
C VAL A 203 23.20 -16.45 16.26
N ASN A 204 23.18 -15.17 16.66
CA ASN A 204 24.37 -14.33 16.60
C ASN A 204 25.49 -14.96 17.43
N PRO A 205 26.73 -15.05 16.91
CA PRO A 205 27.87 -15.44 17.73
C PRO A 205 28.13 -14.37 18.81
N GLU A 206 28.54 -14.83 19.99
CA GLU A 206 29.00 -13.99 21.11
C GLU A 206 30.26 -13.19 20.76
#